data_AF-A0A0F4Z2L7-F1
#
_entry.id   AF-A0A0F4Z2L7-F1
#
_cell.length_a   1.000
_cell.length_b   1.000
_cell.length_c   1.000
_cell.angle_alpha   90.00
_cell.angle_beta   90.00
_cell.angle_gamma   90.00
#
_symmetry.space_group_name_H-M   'P 1'
#
loop_
_entity.id
_entity.type
_entity.pdbx_description
1 polymer ?
#
loop_
_entity_poly.entity_id
_entity_poly.type
_entity_poly.pdbx_seq_one_letter_code
_entity_poly.pdbx_strand_id
1 'polypeptide(L)'
;MASAGGLTRRRGGGRVGGDDDNSSRVSSPTPRNGTYDSRIPETSYTGGENGHKIAFDPRDISESEERSKQPKLTLMEEVLLLGLKDKQGYLSFWNENISYALRGCIVIELAFRGRISMQKDSSRRRFPLADRVIEVIDDTLTGEVLLDEALKMMKSSEKMSVSSWIDLMSGETWNLMKIGYQLKQVRERLAKGLVDKGILRTEKRNFLLFDMATHPVADSGAKEDLYRRVRSVCSNRTVILPPTSWLPEDVEFRYLRTICMVCAAYAANVLENALVTMSHEARERAFAQVDELLAEYSQWPFGRRSGGSQGIGANLAQAVNEEINKAKDRELQLEVIAACLSVFTRLDSLL
;
A
#
# COMPACT_ATOMS: atom_id res chain seq x y z
N MET A 1 56.88 16.26 -3.97
CA MET A 1 56.38 16.29 -2.58
C MET A 1 55.13 15.45 -2.52
N ALA A 2 55.23 14.26 -1.93
CA ALA A 2 54.15 13.28 -1.85
C ALA A 2 53.89 12.98 -0.37
N SER A 3 52.68 13.27 0.11
CA SER A 3 52.26 12.92 1.47
C SER A 3 51.58 11.55 1.44
N ALA A 4 52.31 10.52 1.88
CA ALA A 4 51.79 9.20 2.18
C ALA A 4 51.24 9.19 3.62
N GLY A 5 49.92 9.06 3.77
CA GLY A 5 49.26 8.86 5.07
C GLY A 5 49.17 7.37 5.41
N GLY A 6 49.82 6.98 6.50
CA GLY A 6 50.06 5.59 6.89
C GLY A 6 48.83 4.80 7.37
N LEU A 7 48.79 3.54 6.94
CA LEU A 7 47.98 2.47 7.51
C LEU A 7 48.71 1.87 8.73
N THR A 8 48.17 2.08 9.93
CA THR A 8 48.69 1.50 11.17
C THR A 8 48.11 0.10 11.40
N ARG A 9 48.82 -0.93 10.92
CA ARG A 9 48.63 -2.34 11.33
C ARG A 9 49.30 -2.55 12.70
N ARG A 10 48.52 -2.82 13.74
CA ARG A 10 49.06 -3.28 15.04
C ARG A 10 49.08 -4.80 15.07
N ARG A 11 50.27 -5.38 14.85
CA ARG A 11 50.61 -6.78 15.22
C ARG A 11 50.89 -6.81 16.73
N GLY A 12 50.21 -7.67 17.46
CA GLY A 12 50.61 -8.12 18.79
C GLY A 12 51.02 -9.58 18.70
N GLY A 13 52.31 -9.86 18.90
CA GLY A 13 52.84 -11.21 19.06
C GLY A 13 53.76 -11.22 20.28
N GLY A 14 53.44 -12.06 21.27
CA GLY A 14 54.14 -12.16 22.54
C GLY A 14 53.87 -13.51 23.22
N ARG A 15 54.52 -14.53 22.68
CA ARG A 15 55.19 -15.71 23.28
C ARG A 15 54.53 -16.55 24.41
N VAL A 16 54.74 -17.86 24.21
CA VAL A 16 54.33 -19.08 24.91
C VAL A 16 55.19 -19.43 26.15
N GLY A 17 54.58 -20.13 27.11
CA GLY A 17 55.17 -21.10 28.05
C GLY A 17 54.25 -21.26 29.29
N GLY A 18 53.83 -22.42 29.78
CA GLY A 18 53.93 -23.84 29.43
C GLY A 18 53.10 -24.63 30.46
N ASP A 19 52.65 -25.84 30.08
CA ASP A 19 52.25 -27.03 30.86
C ASP A 19 51.34 -26.89 32.10
N ASP A 20 50.11 -27.40 32.06
CA ASP A 20 49.76 -28.83 32.28
C ASP A 20 48.28 -29.01 32.68
N ASP A 21 47.72 -30.11 32.17
CA ASP A 21 46.59 -30.92 32.66
C ASP A 21 45.13 -30.43 32.81
N ASN A 22 44.31 -31.06 31.96
CA ASN A 22 43.09 -31.82 32.30
C ASN A 22 41.75 -31.07 32.59
N SER A 23 40.79 -31.37 31.71
CA SER A 23 39.32 -31.41 31.93
C SER A 23 38.62 -30.17 32.49
N SER A 24 37.77 -29.53 31.67
CA SER A 24 36.33 -29.37 31.93
C SER A 24 35.65 -28.27 31.10
N ARG A 25 34.54 -28.67 30.47
CA ARG A 25 33.28 -27.91 30.24
C ARG A 25 33.38 -26.38 30.13
N VAL A 26 33.20 -25.86 28.92
CA VAL A 26 32.96 -24.42 28.69
C VAL A 26 31.56 -24.06 29.20
N SER A 27 31.50 -23.47 30.38
CA SER A 27 30.30 -22.87 30.98
C SER A 27 29.92 -21.59 30.26
N SER A 28 28.65 -21.47 29.88
CA SER A 28 28.05 -20.23 29.36
C SER A 28 28.06 -19.12 30.44
N PRO A 29 28.16 -17.82 30.07
CA PRO A 29 28.21 -16.75 31.05
C PRO A 29 26.84 -16.58 31.73
N THR A 30 26.81 -16.61 33.06
CA THR A 30 25.62 -16.25 33.86
C THR A 30 25.41 -14.73 33.85
N PRO A 31 24.18 -14.22 33.67
CA PRO A 31 23.92 -12.78 33.72
C PRO A 31 23.95 -12.28 35.17
N ARG A 32 24.71 -11.21 35.40
CA ARG A 32 24.71 -10.46 36.66
C ARG A 32 23.45 -9.61 36.73
N ASN A 33 22.69 -9.77 37.80
CA ASN A 33 21.47 -9.05 38.10
C ASN A 33 21.78 -7.53 38.25
N GLY A 34 21.21 -6.72 37.35
CA GLY A 34 21.35 -5.27 37.34
C GLY A 34 20.15 -4.66 36.62
N THR A 35 19.41 -3.82 37.35
CA THR A 35 18.17 -3.17 36.95
C THR A 35 18.34 -2.14 35.82
N TYR A 36 17.31 -2.07 34.96
CA TYR A 36 16.98 -1.03 33.94
C TYR A 36 17.72 -1.08 32.59
N ASP A 37 17.16 -1.81 31.61
CA ASP A 37 16.82 -1.27 30.27
C ASP A 37 15.88 -2.24 29.51
N SER A 38 14.74 -1.72 29.04
CA SER A 38 13.66 -2.52 28.44
C SER A 38 13.84 -2.66 26.93
N ARG A 39 14.92 -3.30 26.45
CA ARG A 39 15.14 -3.60 25.00
C ARG A 39 15.99 -4.84 24.74
N ILE A 40 15.69 -5.98 25.38
CA ILE A 40 16.29 -7.26 24.98
C ILE A 40 15.40 -7.88 23.88
N PRO A 41 15.91 -8.15 22.66
CA PRO A 41 15.15 -8.92 21.66
C PRO A 41 14.94 -10.33 22.21
N GLU A 42 13.69 -10.72 22.43
CA GLU A 42 13.37 -12.12 22.71
C GLU A 42 13.73 -12.94 21.47
N THR A 43 14.68 -13.87 21.59
CA THR A 43 15.01 -14.80 20.50
C THR A 43 14.30 -16.12 20.79
N SER A 44 13.37 -16.49 19.91
CA SER A 44 12.62 -17.74 20.00
C SER A 44 13.20 -18.78 19.04
N TYR A 45 13.11 -20.06 19.42
CA TYR A 45 13.67 -21.17 18.64
C TYR A 45 12.56 -22.13 18.26
N THR A 46 12.41 -22.41 16.96
CA THR A 46 11.59 -23.53 16.48
C THR A 46 12.49 -24.73 16.18
N GLY A 47 12.04 -25.94 16.51
CA GLY A 47 12.77 -27.17 16.23
C GLY A 47 12.49 -27.64 14.80
N GLY A 48 13.43 -27.45 13.88
CA GLY A 48 13.36 -28.07 12.56
C GLY A 48 13.64 -29.58 12.63
N GLU A 49 12.98 -30.38 11.77
CA GLU A 49 13.11 -31.85 11.69
C GLU A 49 14.57 -32.35 11.54
N ASN A 50 15.50 -31.49 11.15
CA ASN A 50 16.93 -31.80 10.96
C ASN A 50 17.85 -31.24 12.07
N GLY A 51 17.31 -30.88 13.25
CA GLY A 51 18.13 -30.48 14.41
C GLY A 51 18.81 -29.10 14.28
N HIS A 52 18.57 -28.36 13.18
CA HIS A 52 18.98 -26.96 13.07
C HIS A 52 17.98 -26.08 13.83
N LYS A 53 18.46 -25.46 14.92
CA LYS A 53 17.72 -24.45 15.66
C LYS A 53 17.83 -23.13 14.90
N ILE A 54 16.75 -22.72 14.26
CA ILE A 54 16.65 -21.39 13.63
C ILE A 54 16.27 -20.42 14.74
N ALA A 55 17.19 -19.52 15.11
CA ALA A 55 16.88 -18.39 15.96
C ALA A 55 16.06 -17.40 15.13
N PHE A 56 14.87 -17.04 15.62
CA PHE A 56 14.03 -16.04 14.99
C PHE A 56 13.48 -15.08 16.06
N ASP A 57 13.29 -13.80 15.73
CA ASP A 57 12.63 -12.85 16.62
C ASP A 57 11.11 -13.02 16.46
N PRO A 58 10.33 -13.31 17.52
CA PRO A 58 8.87 -13.41 17.51
C PRO A 58 8.15 -12.39 16.64
N ARG A 59 8.69 -11.16 16.60
CA ARG A 59 8.16 -10.06 15.80
C ARG A 59 8.27 -10.32 14.30
N ASP A 60 9.33 -10.98 13.84
CA ASP A 60 9.54 -11.34 12.43
C ASP A 60 8.48 -12.34 11.92
N ILE A 61 8.01 -13.28 12.75
CA ILE A 61 6.91 -14.18 12.36
C ILE A 61 5.58 -13.43 12.30
N SER A 62 5.27 -12.60 13.31
CA SER A 62 4.03 -11.82 13.29
C SER A 62 3.98 -10.84 12.12
N GLU A 63 5.10 -10.19 11.79
CA GLU A 63 5.21 -9.31 10.63
C GLU A 63 5.08 -10.10 9.32
N SER A 64 5.63 -11.32 9.26
CA SER A 64 5.50 -12.20 8.09
C SER A 64 4.07 -12.69 7.86
N GLU A 65 3.33 -13.03 8.92
CA GLU A 65 1.93 -13.46 8.84
C GLU A 65 0.98 -12.31 8.48
N GLU A 66 1.24 -11.10 9.00
CA GLU A 66 0.48 -9.93 8.61
C GLU A 66 0.75 -9.56 7.15
N ARG A 67 2.01 -9.63 6.73
CA ARG A 67 2.42 -9.34 5.36
C ARG A 67 1.88 -10.36 4.35
N SER A 68 1.71 -11.62 4.74
CA SER A 68 1.11 -12.63 3.85
C SER A 68 -0.38 -12.39 3.60
N LYS A 69 -1.09 -11.76 4.55
CA LYS A 69 -2.52 -11.40 4.40
C LYS A 69 -2.74 -10.17 3.51
N GLN A 70 -1.68 -9.45 3.16
CA GLN A 70 -1.76 -8.26 2.30
C GLN A 70 -1.45 -8.61 0.84
N PRO A 71 -2.08 -7.92 -0.14
CA PRO A 71 -1.69 -8.05 -1.53
C PRO A 71 -0.23 -7.58 -1.71
N LYS A 72 0.48 -8.18 -2.68
CA LYS A 72 1.87 -7.81 -2.98
C LYS A 72 2.04 -6.36 -3.41
N LEU A 73 1.01 -5.82 -4.06
CA LEU A 73 0.95 -4.45 -4.53
C LEU A 73 -0.02 -3.66 -3.67
N THR A 74 0.40 -2.45 -3.28
CA THR A 74 -0.48 -1.44 -2.70
C THR A 74 -1.40 -0.87 -3.77
N LEU A 75 -2.54 -0.32 -3.35
CA LEU A 75 -3.46 0.36 -4.26
C LEU A 75 -2.78 1.48 -5.07
N MET A 76 -1.85 2.22 -4.44
CA MET A 76 -1.07 3.27 -5.11
C MET A 76 -0.23 2.72 -6.26
N GLU A 77 0.42 1.57 -6.06
CA GLU A 77 1.25 0.91 -7.06
C GLU A 77 0.40 0.34 -8.20
N GLU A 78 -0.77 -0.24 -7.90
CA GLU A 78 -1.69 -0.71 -8.93
C GLU A 78 -2.14 0.43 -9.86
N VAL A 79 -2.57 1.56 -9.28
CA VAL A 79 -2.97 2.75 -10.06
C VAL A 79 -1.79 3.33 -10.85
N LEU A 80 -0.58 3.37 -10.26
CA LEU A 80 0.62 3.82 -10.96
C LEU A 80 0.96 2.92 -12.16
N LEU A 81 0.86 1.59 -12.00
CA LEU A 81 1.12 0.63 -13.07
C LEU A 81 0.12 0.74 -14.23
N LEU A 82 -1.15 1.04 -13.94
CA LEU A 82 -2.16 1.30 -14.97
C LEU A 82 -1.81 2.55 -15.82
N GLY A 83 -1.17 3.55 -15.22
CA GLY A 83 -0.73 4.76 -15.93
C GLY A 83 0.61 4.64 -16.68
N LEU A 84 1.40 3.60 -16.40
CA LEU A 84 2.79 3.48 -16.85
C LEU A 84 2.88 2.88 -18.26
N LYS A 85 3.72 3.42 -19.13
CA LYS A 85 4.01 2.82 -20.44
C LYS A 85 5.10 1.74 -20.34
N ASP A 86 4.83 0.57 -20.91
CA ASP A 86 5.64 -0.65 -20.70
C ASP A 86 7.13 -0.46 -21.05
N LYS A 87 7.40 0.06 -22.26
CA LYS A 87 8.77 0.21 -22.78
C LYS A 87 9.46 1.48 -22.31
N GLN A 88 8.68 2.51 -22.00
CA GLN A 88 9.20 3.83 -21.70
C GLN A 88 9.52 4.02 -20.22
N GLY A 89 8.80 3.32 -19.32
CA GLY A 89 9.05 3.39 -17.89
C GLY A 89 8.69 4.73 -17.25
N TYR A 90 7.88 5.54 -17.95
CA TYR A 90 7.27 6.74 -17.43
C TYR A 90 5.77 6.72 -17.70
N LEU A 91 5.03 7.46 -16.87
CA LEU A 91 3.58 7.62 -17.03
C LEU A 91 3.28 8.38 -18.31
N SER A 92 2.19 8.02 -18.99
CA SER A 92 1.73 8.77 -20.16
C SER A 92 1.52 10.25 -19.85
N PHE A 93 1.02 10.55 -18.64
CA PHE A 93 0.86 11.89 -18.10
C PHE A 93 0.84 11.80 -16.58
N TRP A 94 1.61 12.66 -15.88
CA TRP A 94 1.50 12.85 -14.43
C TRP A 94 0.84 14.20 -14.21
N ASN A 95 -0.37 14.19 -13.66
CA ASN A 95 -1.18 15.38 -13.39
C ASN A 95 -1.60 15.45 -11.93
N GLU A 96 -2.30 16.52 -11.57
CA GLU A 96 -2.84 16.73 -10.23
C GLU A 96 -3.87 15.66 -9.86
N ASN A 97 -4.68 15.17 -10.81
CA ASN A 97 -5.67 14.12 -10.58
C ASN A 97 -5.04 12.80 -10.08
N ILE A 98 -4.03 12.25 -10.78
CA ILE A 98 -3.33 11.03 -10.32
C ILE A 98 -2.59 11.31 -9.00
N SER A 99 -1.96 12.48 -8.89
CA SER A 99 -1.26 12.89 -7.67
C SER A 99 -2.20 12.85 -6.46
N TYR A 100 -3.38 13.46 -6.57
CA TYR A 100 -4.38 13.55 -5.51
C TYR A 100 -5.07 12.20 -5.25
N ALA A 101 -5.44 11.47 -6.31
CA ALA A 101 -6.04 10.14 -6.20
C ALA A 101 -5.12 9.15 -5.47
N LEU A 102 -3.81 9.22 -5.67
CA LEU A 102 -2.83 8.39 -4.95
C LEU A 102 -2.82 8.68 -3.44
N ARG A 103 -3.10 9.92 -3.00
CA ARG A 103 -3.25 10.22 -1.55
C ARG A 103 -4.54 9.62 -0.99
N GLY A 104 -5.62 9.64 -1.76
CA GLY A 104 -6.82 8.88 -1.41
C GLY A 104 -6.55 7.38 -1.28
N CYS A 105 -5.73 6.83 -2.19
CA CYS A 105 -5.31 5.42 -2.13
C CYS A 105 -4.49 5.11 -0.88
N ILE A 106 -3.64 6.02 -0.40
CA ILE A 106 -2.89 5.87 0.86
C ILE A 106 -3.87 5.70 2.04
N VAL A 107 -4.90 6.56 2.12
CA VAL A 107 -5.89 6.47 3.20
C VAL A 107 -6.70 5.17 3.10
N ILE A 108 -7.13 4.78 1.89
CA ILE A 108 -7.83 3.51 1.65
C ILE A 108 -6.97 2.31 2.08
N GLU A 109 -5.69 2.30 1.71
CA GLU A 109 -4.77 1.20 2.02
C GLU A 109 -4.50 1.11 3.53
N LEU A 110 -4.35 2.23 4.23
CA LEU A 110 -4.25 2.25 5.70
C LEU A 110 -5.52 1.70 6.38
N ALA A 111 -6.71 1.98 5.81
CA ALA A 111 -7.98 1.45 6.32
C ALA A 111 -8.09 -0.08 6.09
N PHE A 112 -7.74 -0.57 4.90
CA PHE A 112 -7.70 -2.02 4.61
C PHE A 112 -6.70 -2.75 5.51
N ARG A 113 -5.57 -2.12 5.86
CA ARG A 113 -4.58 -2.67 6.78
C ARG A 113 -4.97 -2.53 8.26
N GLY A 114 -6.08 -1.85 8.56
CA GLY A 114 -6.59 -1.73 9.93
C GLY A 114 -5.79 -0.77 10.79
N ARG A 115 -5.03 0.15 10.18
CA ARG A 115 -4.25 1.17 10.89
C ARG A 115 -5.09 2.37 11.32
N ILE A 116 -6.12 2.69 10.53
CA ILE A 116 -7.01 3.83 10.77
C ILE A 116 -8.47 3.40 10.73
N SER A 117 -9.32 4.12 11.45
CA SER A 117 -10.78 3.98 11.38
C SER A 117 -11.48 5.33 11.51
N MET A 118 -12.78 5.39 11.19
CA MET A 118 -13.61 6.51 11.64
C MET A 118 -13.58 6.64 13.15
N GLN A 119 -13.63 7.87 13.64
CA GLN A 119 -13.79 8.14 15.07
C GLN A 119 -15.08 7.49 15.59
N LYS A 120 -14.99 6.83 16.75
CA LYS A 120 -16.13 6.19 17.44
C LYS A 120 -17.09 7.21 18.09
N ASP A 121 -17.64 8.10 17.27
CA ASP A 121 -18.65 9.08 17.67
C ASP A 121 -19.88 8.96 16.75
N SER A 122 -21.07 8.78 17.33
CA SER A 122 -22.32 8.71 16.58
C SER A 122 -22.69 10.06 15.92
N SER A 123 -22.21 11.18 16.49
CA SER A 123 -22.45 12.53 15.96
C SER A 123 -21.83 12.74 14.58
N ARG A 124 -20.79 11.96 14.21
CA ARG A 124 -20.12 12.02 12.91
C ARG A 124 -21.08 11.90 11.73
N ARG A 125 -22.21 11.18 11.90
CA ARG A 125 -23.21 10.96 10.85
C ARG A 125 -23.92 12.25 10.42
N ARG A 126 -23.79 13.33 11.18
CA ARG A 126 -24.29 14.68 10.83
C ARG A 126 -23.45 15.33 9.72
N PHE A 127 -22.22 14.87 9.52
CA PHE A 127 -21.31 15.39 8.51
C PHE A 127 -21.31 14.52 7.25
N PRO A 128 -21.07 15.13 6.06
CA PRO A 128 -20.76 14.39 4.84
C PRO A 128 -19.61 13.41 5.06
N LEU A 129 -19.60 12.30 4.32
CA LEU A 129 -18.64 11.20 4.55
C LEU A 129 -17.19 11.64 4.55
N ALA A 130 -16.79 12.43 3.55
CA ALA A 130 -15.43 12.93 3.42
C ALA A 130 -15.01 13.86 4.57
N ASP A 131 -15.96 14.51 5.24
CA ASP A 131 -15.70 15.45 6.34
C ASP A 131 -15.72 14.77 7.70
N ARG A 132 -15.94 13.45 7.75
CA ARG A 132 -15.86 12.65 8.98
C ARG A 132 -14.42 12.45 9.39
N VAL A 133 -14.19 12.58 10.70
CA VAL A 133 -12.89 12.49 11.34
C VAL A 133 -12.43 11.04 11.46
N ILE A 134 -11.15 10.81 11.14
CA ILE A 134 -10.47 9.52 11.30
C ILE A 134 -9.44 9.56 12.43
N GLU A 135 -9.18 8.38 13.01
CA GLU A 135 -8.18 8.18 14.06
C GLU A 135 -7.30 6.97 13.78
N VAL A 136 -6.05 7.03 14.25
CA VAL A 136 -5.12 5.90 14.21
C VAL A 136 -5.50 4.92 15.33
N ILE A 137 -5.81 3.68 14.96
CA ILE A 137 -6.15 2.59 15.88
C ILE A 137 -4.99 1.63 16.11
N ASP A 138 -4.06 1.56 15.16
CA ASP A 138 -2.84 0.74 15.22
C ASP A 138 -1.72 1.51 14.50
N ASP A 139 -0.60 1.72 15.19
CA ASP A 139 0.58 2.44 14.69
C ASP A 139 1.73 1.53 14.26
N THR A 140 1.49 0.22 14.18
CA THR A 140 2.43 -0.76 13.64
C THR A 140 2.80 -0.41 12.21
N LEU A 141 4.11 -0.38 11.92
CA LEU A 141 4.59 -0.04 10.58
C LEU A 141 4.14 -1.10 9.56
N THR A 142 3.84 -0.63 8.36
CA THR A 142 3.33 -1.44 7.25
C THR A 142 4.44 -1.97 6.35
N GLY A 143 5.66 -1.45 6.50
CA GLY A 143 6.81 -1.72 5.62
C GLY A 143 6.79 -0.94 4.31
N GLU A 144 5.73 -0.18 4.03
CA GLU A 144 5.58 0.66 2.85
C GLU A 144 5.86 2.12 3.23
N VAL A 145 6.92 2.71 2.66
CA VAL A 145 7.47 3.99 3.14
C VAL A 145 6.45 5.13 3.14
N LEU A 146 5.55 5.19 2.14
CA LEU A 146 4.52 6.23 2.05
C LEU A 146 3.39 6.03 3.05
N LEU A 147 2.97 4.78 3.29
CA LEU A 147 1.96 4.47 4.29
C LEU A 147 2.49 4.78 5.69
N ASP A 148 3.74 4.42 5.97
CA ASP A 148 4.38 4.63 7.28
C ASP A 148 4.61 6.11 7.59
N GLU A 149 4.96 6.91 6.59
CA GLU A 149 5.08 8.35 6.73
C GLU A 149 3.72 9.00 7.00
N ALA A 150 2.68 8.62 6.23
CA ALA A 150 1.31 9.08 6.46
C ALA A 150 0.81 8.68 7.86
N LEU A 151 1.05 7.44 8.27
CA LEU A 151 0.64 6.92 9.58
C LEU A 151 1.30 7.68 10.73
N LYS A 152 2.61 7.98 10.62
CA LYS A 152 3.34 8.78 11.61
C LYS A 152 2.77 10.20 11.71
N MET A 153 2.51 10.84 10.57
CA MET A 153 1.86 12.15 10.56
C MET A 153 0.47 12.10 11.22
N MET A 154 -0.36 11.11 10.85
CA MET A 154 -1.69 10.92 11.45
C MET A 154 -1.66 10.73 12.95
N LYS A 155 -0.65 9.99 13.46
CA LYS A 155 -0.49 9.72 14.89
C LYS A 155 -0.04 10.95 15.68
N SER A 156 0.88 11.75 15.13
CA SER A 156 1.44 12.93 15.81
C SER A 156 0.55 14.17 15.76
N SER A 157 -0.59 14.08 15.07
CA SER A 157 -1.45 15.23 14.79
C SER A 157 -2.78 15.13 15.52
N GLU A 158 -3.50 16.25 15.55
CA GLU A 158 -4.92 16.22 15.89
C GLU A 158 -5.71 15.39 14.88
N LYS A 159 -6.83 14.84 15.34
CA LYS A 159 -7.73 14.05 14.49
C LYS A 159 -8.40 14.98 13.48
N MET A 160 -8.33 14.61 12.21
CA MET A 160 -8.84 15.42 11.09
C MET A 160 -9.72 14.57 10.18
N SER A 161 -10.48 15.24 9.30
CA SER A 161 -11.34 14.57 8.33
C SER A 161 -10.56 13.82 7.25
N VAL A 162 -11.23 12.89 6.57
CA VAL A 162 -10.67 12.19 5.40
C VAL A 162 -10.25 13.20 4.31
N SER A 163 -11.11 14.18 4.00
CA SER A 163 -10.81 15.26 3.05
C SER A 163 -9.55 16.04 3.44
N SER A 164 -9.49 16.49 4.70
CA SER A 164 -8.33 17.25 5.22
C SER A 164 -7.03 16.47 5.09
N TRP A 165 -7.02 15.16 5.40
CA TRP A 165 -5.81 14.35 5.27
C TRP A 165 -5.34 14.22 3.82
N ILE A 166 -6.27 14.03 2.87
CA ILE A 166 -5.93 13.95 1.45
C ILE A 166 -5.39 15.30 0.94
N ASP A 167 -6.01 16.42 1.34
CA ASP A 167 -5.56 17.78 0.97
C ASP A 167 -4.16 18.08 1.54
N LEU A 168 -3.94 17.77 2.81
CA LEU A 168 -2.65 17.97 3.48
C LEU A 168 -1.52 17.18 2.81
N MET A 169 -1.76 15.88 2.53
CA MET A 169 -0.75 15.02 1.90
C MET A 169 -0.51 15.36 0.42
N SER A 170 -1.47 16.01 -0.23
CA SER A 170 -1.35 16.50 -1.61
C SER A 170 -0.68 17.87 -1.68
N GLY A 171 -0.80 18.67 -0.62
CA GLY A 171 -0.32 20.06 -0.57
C GLY A 171 -1.36 21.09 -1.03
N GLU A 172 -2.64 20.70 -1.10
CA GLU A 172 -3.76 21.56 -1.52
C GLU A 172 -4.31 22.44 -0.39
N THR A 173 -3.72 22.35 0.80
CA THR A 173 -4.14 23.11 1.98
C THR A 173 -3.53 24.51 2.03
N TRP A 174 -4.29 25.46 2.56
CA TRP A 174 -3.78 26.80 2.88
C TRP A 174 -3.22 26.92 4.31
N ASN A 175 -3.20 25.83 5.08
CA ASN A 175 -2.72 25.84 6.46
C ASN A 175 -1.18 25.86 6.52
N LEU A 176 -0.61 27.06 6.71
CA LEU A 176 0.84 27.28 6.82
C LEU A 176 1.52 26.46 7.92
N MET A 177 0.82 26.19 9.02
CA MET A 177 1.36 25.39 10.14
C MET A 177 1.52 23.91 9.79
N LYS A 178 0.85 23.44 8.73
CA LYS A 178 0.87 22.04 8.27
C LYS A 178 1.47 21.87 6.88
N ILE A 179 2.21 22.86 6.38
CA ILE A 179 2.87 22.80 5.06
C ILE A 179 3.86 21.63 4.93
N GLY A 180 4.38 21.13 6.05
CA GLY A 180 5.27 19.97 6.10
C GLY A 180 4.59 18.62 5.89
N TYR A 181 3.26 18.57 5.76
CA TYR A 181 2.49 17.32 5.70
C TYR A 181 2.38 16.79 4.26
N GLN A 182 2.78 17.58 3.27
CA GLN A 182 2.79 17.17 1.88
C GLN A 182 3.79 16.02 1.67
N LEU A 183 3.29 14.91 1.15
CA LEU A 183 4.15 13.78 0.76
C LEU A 183 4.93 14.17 -0.50
N LYS A 184 6.26 14.12 -0.40
CA LYS A 184 7.18 14.48 -1.48
C LYS A 184 7.69 13.25 -2.23
N GLN A 185 8.02 13.45 -3.50
CA GLN A 185 8.62 12.44 -4.38
C GLN A 185 7.81 11.13 -4.43
N VAL A 186 6.47 11.24 -4.38
CA VAL A 186 5.57 10.08 -4.34
C VAL A 186 5.78 9.18 -5.54
N ARG A 187 5.90 9.76 -6.75
CA ARG A 187 6.14 9.01 -7.98
C ARG A 187 7.43 8.20 -7.93
N GLU A 188 8.53 8.84 -7.55
CA GLU A 188 9.85 8.21 -7.50
C GLU A 188 9.91 7.11 -6.44
N ARG A 189 9.28 7.34 -5.29
CA ARG A 189 9.21 6.37 -4.19
C ARG A 189 8.36 5.15 -4.53
N LEU A 190 7.22 5.35 -5.20
CA LEU A 190 6.40 4.25 -5.71
C LEU A 190 7.14 3.47 -6.82
N ALA A 191 7.82 4.16 -7.74
CA ALA A 191 8.64 3.51 -8.77
C ALA A 191 9.75 2.68 -8.13
N LYS A 192 10.41 3.20 -7.10
CA LYS A 192 11.40 2.45 -6.31
C LYS A 192 10.79 1.22 -5.66
N GLY A 193 9.62 1.32 -5.03
CA GLY A 193 8.90 0.17 -4.45
C GLY A 193 8.62 -0.93 -5.48
N LEU A 194 8.18 -0.53 -6.69
CA LEU A 194 7.95 -1.46 -7.79
C LEU A 194 9.24 -2.09 -8.35
N VAL A 195 10.37 -1.39 -8.31
CA VAL A 195 11.70 -1.95 -8.64
C VAL A 195 12.12 -2.97 -7.59
N ASP A 196 11.99 -2.62 -6.31
CA ASP A 196 12.36 -3.50 -5.18
C ASP A 196 11.47 -4.77 -5.16
N LYS A 197 10.24 -4.69 -5.71
CA LYS A 197 9.32 -5.83 -5.94
C LYS A 197 9.57 -6.60 -7.25
N GLY A 198 10.53 -6.18 -8.07
CA GLY A 198 10.92 -6.85 -9.32
C GLY A 198 9.96 -6.62 -10.50
N ILE A 199 8.98 -5.73 -10.38
CA ILE A 199 8.00 -5.45 -11.45
C ILE A 199 8.58 -4.46 -12.47
N LEU A 200 9.32 -3.47 -11.98
CA LEU A 200 10.10 -2.55 -12.82
C LEU A 200 11.58 -2.90 -12.74
N ARG A 201 12.34 -2.54 -13.77
CA ARG A 201 13.80 -2.54 -13.73
C ARG A 201 14.32 -1.13 -13.89
N THR A 202 15.50 -0.84 -13.32
CA THR A 202 16.16 0.44 -13.55
C THR A 202 17.02 0.36 -14.80
N GLU A 203 16.72 1.19 -15.79
CA GLU A 203 17.53 1.40 -16.99
C GLU A 203 18.06 2.82 -17.02
N LYS A 204 19.36 2.96 -17.29
CA LYS A 204 20.00 4.25 -17.54
C LYS A 204 19.85 4.58 -19.03
N ARG A 205 19.07 5.62 -19.36
CA ARG A 205 19.00 6.16 -20.72
C ARG A 205 19.91 7.35 -20.86
N ASN A 206 20.82 7.27 -21.83
CA ASN A 206 21.76 8.34 -22.12
C ASN A 206 21.12 9.27 -23.15
N PHE A 207 20.94 10.53 -22.77
CA PHE A 207 20.59 11.61 -23.69
C PHE A 207 21.87 12.39 -24.03
N LEU A 208 21.84 13.18 -25.10
CA LEU A 208 23.01 13.92 -25.58
C LEU A 208 23.68 14.79 -24.51
N LEU A 209 22.91 15.30 -23.53
CA LEU A 209 23.38 16.24 -22.52
C LEU A 209 23.29 15.73 -21.07
N PHE A 210 22.63 14.59 -20.83
CA PHE A 210 22.44 14.06 -19.48
C PHE A 210 22.01 12.60 -19.54
N ASP A 211 22.16 11.89 -18.43
CA ASP A 211 21.62 10.55 -18.27
C ASP A 211 20.37 10.60 -17.39
N MET A 212 19.35 9.82 -17.75
CA MET A 212 18.09 9.74 -17.01
C MET A 212 17.83 8.29 -16.60
N ALA A 213 17.55 8.08 -15.31
CA ALA A 213 17.04 6.81 -14.84
C ALA A 213 15.59 6.63 -15.32
N THR A 214 15.32 5.52 -15.97
CA THR A 214 13.98 5.10 -16.42
C THR A 214 13.63 3.75 -15.81
N HIS A 215 12.32 3.52 -15.63
CA HIS A 215 11.84 2.33 -14.92
C HIS A 215 10.86 1.52 -15.78
N PRO A 216 11.31 0.90 -16.90
CA PRO A 216 10.44 0.09 -17.74
C PRO A 216 9.97 -1.18 -17.02
N VAL A 217 8.84 -1.72 -17.49
CA VAL A 217 8.23 -2.94 -16.94
C VAL A 217 9.13 -4.13 -17.25
N ALA A 218 9.56 -4.83 -16.20
CA ALA A 218 10.33 -6.08 -16.26
C ALA A 218 9.42 -7.31 -16.27
N ASP A 219 8.41 -7.33 -15.40
CA ASP A 219 7.39 -8.37 -15.34
C ASP A 219 6.04 -7.84 -15.84
N SER A 220 5.61 -8.27 -17.03
CA SER A 220 4.31 -7.89 -17.58
C SER A 220 3.14 -8.59 -16.87
N GLY A 221 3.39 -9.67 -16.13
CA GLY A 221 2.37 -10.47 -15.48
C GLY A 221 1.54 -9.68 -14.46
N ALA A 222 2.18 -8.77 -13.71
CA ALA A 222 1.48 -7.87 -12.78
C ALA A 222 0.48 -6.97 -13.52
N LYS A 223 0.91 -6.40 -14.64
CA LYS A 223 0.12 -5.45 -15.41
C LYS A 223 -0.98 -6.14 -16.22
N GLU A 224 -0.70 -7.32 -16.77
CA GLU A 224 -1.70 -8.16 -17.43
C GLU A 224 -2.80 -8.63 -16.48
N ASP A 225 -2.44 -8.96 -15.22
CA ASP A 225 -3.42 -9.27 -14.17
C ASP A 225 -4.32 -8.08 -13.86
N LEU A 226 -3.73 -6.89 -13.67
CA LEU A 226 -4.49 -5.65 -13.47
C LEU A 226 -5.46 -5.39 -14.61
N TYR A 227 -4.99 -5.49 -15.86
CA TYR A 227 -5.84 -5.31 -17.03
C TYR A 227 -6.98 -6.35 -17.09
N ARG A 228 -6.72 -7.60 -16.70
CA ARG A 228 -7.74 -8.64 -16.61
C ARG A 228 -8.78 -8.32 -15.55
N ARG A 229 -8.37 -7.89 -14.36
CA ARG A 229 -9.27 -7.50 -13.26
C ARG A 229 -10.13 -6.30 -13.63
N VAL A 230 -9.53 -5.25 -14.20
CA VAL A 230 -10.26 -4.06 -14.70
C VAL A 230 -11.31 -4.49 -15.73
N ARG A 231 -10.93 -5.22 -16.78
CA ARG A 231 -11.89 -5.66 -17.82
C ARG A 231 -12.98 -6.56 -17.27
N SER A 232 -12.65 -7.43 -16.33
CA SER A 232 -13.64 -8.30 -15.70
C SER A 232 -14.71 -7.47 -14.98
N VAL A 233 -14.30 -6.50 -14.15
CA VAL A 233 -15.22 -5.63 -13.40
C VAL A 233 -16.04 -4.72 -14.32
N CYS A 234 -15.44 -4.23 -15.41
CA CYS A 234 -16.10 -3.27 -16.28
C CYS A 234 -16.94 -3.89 -17.41
N SER A 235 -16.90 -5.21 -17.63
CA SER A 235 -17.56 -5.82 -18.80
C SER A 235 -18.29 -7.12 -18.53
N ASN A 236 -17.90 -7.89 -17.52
CA ASN A 236 -18.54 -9.17 -17.27
C ASN A 236 -19.83 -8.99 -16.49
N ARG A 237 -20.89 -9.68 -16.91
CA ARG A 237 -22.14 -9.78 -16.15
C ARG A 237 -21.93 -10.37 -14.74
N THR A 238 -21.06 -11.36 -14.65
CA THR A 238 -20.65 -11.98 -13.39
C THR A 238 -19.15 -11.86 -13.24
N VAL A 239 -18.71 -11.19 -12.18
CA VAL A 239 -17.30 -10.95 -11.89
C VAL A 239 -16.80 -12.07 -10.99
N ILE A 240 -15.78 -12.78 -11.47
CA ILE A 240 -15.07 -13.80 -10.71
C ILE A 240 -13.60 -13.38 -10.67
N LEU A 241 -13.04 -13.29 -9.46
CA LEU A 241 -11.63 -12.94 -9.26
C LEU A 241 -10.82 -14.22 -8.96
N PRO A 242 -10.27 -14.90 -9.99
CA PRO A 242 -9.44 -16.07 -9.77
C PRO A 242 -8.22 -15.69 -8.91
N PRO A 243 -7.74 -16.57 -8.02
CA PRO A 243 -6.54 -16.31 -7.24
C PRO A 243 -5.32 -16.21 -8.17
N THR A 244 -4.54 -15.15 -7.99
CA THR A 244 -3.29 -14.94 -8.73
C THR A 244 -2.16 -14.66 -7.76
N SER A 245 -0.92 -14.65 -8.27
CA SER A 245 0.26 -14.30 -7.46
C SER A 245 0.21 -12.87 -6.92
N TRP A 246 -0.63 -12.00 -7.49
CA TRP A 246 -0.79 -10.58 -7.15
C TRP A 246 -2.01 -10.34 -6.24
N LEU A 247 -3.08 -11.11 -6.45
CA LEU A 247 -4.25 -11.15 -5.59
C LEU A 247 -4.58 -12.59 -5.17
N PRO A 248 -3.86 -13.14 -4.17
CA PRO A 248 -4.11 -14.45 -3.58
C PRO A 248 -5.52 -14.61 -3.01
N GLU A 249 -5.93 -15.86 -2.74
CA GLU A 249 -7.28 -16.18 -2.24
C GLU A 249 -7.52 -15.73 -0.80
N ASP A 250 -6.47 -15.74 0.02
CA ASP A 250 -6.46 -15.43 1.44
C ASP A 250 -6.42 -13.92 1.75
N VAL A 251 -6.18 -13.08 0.74
CA VAL A 251 -6.26 -11.63 0.90
C VAL A 251 -7.69 -11.23 1.28
N GLU A 252 -7.84 -10.40 2.30
CA GLU A 252 -9.14 -9.88 2.71
C GLU A 252 -9.67 -8.83 1.72
N PHE A 253 -10.99 -8.75 1.57
CA PHE A 253 -11.68 -7.74 0.77
C PHE A 253 -11.25 -7.68 -0.71
N ARG A 254 -11.05 -8.84 -1.36
CA ARG A 254 -10.58 -8.95 -2.75
C ARG A 254 -11.48 -8.19 -3.73
N TYR A 255 -12.80 -8.31 -3.58
CA TYR A 255 -13.75 -7.61 -4.44
C TYR A 255 -13.75 -6.12 -4.16
N LEU A 256 -13.83 -5.71 -2.89
CA LEU A 256 -13.81 -4.29 -2.54
C LEU A 256 -12.48 -3.60 -2.92
N ARG A 257 -11.32 -4.24 -2.72
CA ARG A 257 -10.01 -3.75 -3.17
C ARG A 257 -9.97 -3.54 -4.68
N THR A 258 -10.54 -4.48 -5.45
CA THR A 258 -10.59 -4.36 -6.91
C THR A 258 -11.53 -3.22 -7.35
N ILE A 259 -12.66 -3.02 -6.67
CA ILE A 259 -13.56 -1.88 -6.91
C ILE A 259 -12.84 -0.56 -6.60
N CYS A 260 -12.16 -0.46 -5.45
CA CYS A 260 -11.36 0.71 -5.10
C CYS A 260 -10.28 1.00 -6.15
N MET A 261 -9.60 -0.03 -6.67
CA MET A 261 -8.59 0.11 -7.73
C MET A 261 -9.20 0.70 -9.00
N VAL A 262 -10.34 0.18 -9.45
CA VAL A 262 -11.00 0.66 -10.67
C VAL A 262 -11.52 2.10 -10.49
N CYS A 263 -12.14 2.42 -9.36
CA CYS A 263 -12.61 3.77 -9.04
C CYS A 263 -11.46 4.77 -8.90
N ALA A 264 -10.35 4.37 -8.26
CA ALA A 264 -9.16 5.21 -8.15
C ALA A 264 -8.50 5.43 -9.52
N ALA A 265 -8.43 4.41 -10.38
CA ALA A 265 -7.92 4.52 -11.73
C ALA A 265 -8.78 5.43 -12.62
N TYR A 266 -10.09 5.42 -12.41
CA TYR A 266 -11.03 6.34 -13.04
C TYR A 266 -10.76 7.79 -12.61
N ALA A 267 -10.74 8.05 -11.30
CA ALA A 267 -10.48 9.38 -10.76
C ALA A 267 -9.07 9.92 -11.09
N ALA A 268 -8.09 9.02 -11.26
CA ALA A 268 -6.73 9.35 -11.68
C ALA A 268 -6.58 9.54 -13.20
N ASN A 269 -7.63 9.39 -14.00
CA ASN A 269 -7.61 9.45 -15.47
C ASN A 269 -6.62 8.45 -16.12
N VAL A 270 -6.47 7.26 -15.53
CA VAL A 270 -5.61 6.17 -16.07
C VAL A 270 -6.36 4.89 -16.40
N LEU A 271 -7.67 4.81 -16.13
CA LEU A 271 -8.51 3.65 -16.43
C LEU A 271 -8.49 3.28 -17.92
N GLU A 272 -8.52 4.28 -18.81
CA GLU A 272 -8.62 4.05 -20.26
C GLU A 272 -7.48 3.17 -20.81
N ASN A 273 -6.29 3.26 -20.20
CA ASN A 273 -5.11 2.50 -20.62
C ASN A 273 -5.33 0.98 -20.58
N ALA A 274 -6.19 0.49 -19.68
CA ALA A 274 -6.55 -0.93 -19.60
C ALA A 274 -7.62 -1.35 -20.62
N LEU A 275 -8.39 -0.38 -21.14
CA LEU A 275 -9.55 -0.60 -22.01
C LEU A 275 -9.25 -0.34 -23.49
N VAL A 276 -8.03 0.07 -23.86
CA VAL A 276 -7.62 0.43 -25.23
C VAL A 276 -7.94 -0.66 -26.28
N THR A 277 -7.91 -1.93 -25.89
CA THR A 277 -8.19 -3.07 -26.78
C THR A 277 -9.69 -3.31 -27.03
N MET A 278 -10.57 -2.59 -26.34
CA MET A 278 -12.02 -2.74 -26.46
C MET A 278 -12.59 -1.80 -27.54
N SER A 279 -13.76 -2.15 -28.09
CA SER A 279 -14.47 -1.27 -29.02
C SER A 279 -14.88 0.04 -28.32
N HIS A 280 -15.13 1.10 -29.10
CA HIS A 280 -15.56 2.40 -28.58
C HIS A 280 -16.80 2.29 -27.68
N GLU A 281 -17.83 1.58 -28.15
CA GLU A 281 -19.05 1.34 -27.39
C GLU A 281 -18.81 0.56 -26.09
N ALA A 282 -17.93 -0.44 -26.13
CA ALA A 282 -17.60 -1.21 -24.93
C ALA A 282 -16.80 -0.38 -23.91
N ARG A 283 -15.98 0.57 -24.36
CA ARG A 283 -15.29 1.53 -23.49
C ARG A 283 -16.27 2.49 -22.81
N GLU A 284 -17.21 3.07 -23.56
CA GLU A 284 -18.25 3.94 -22.97
C GLU A 284 -19.08 3.20 -21.91
N ARG A 285 -19.49 1.96 -22.19
CA ARG A 285 -20.16 1.09 -21.21
C ARG A 285 -19.30 0.81 -19.98
N ALA A 286 -18.01 0.55 -20.17
CA ALA A 286 -17.07 0.36 -19.07
C ALA A 286 -16.95 1.62 -18.19
N PHE A 287 -16.87 2.82 -18.77
CA PHE A 287 -16.84 4.07 -18.01
C PHE A 287 -18.13 4.30 -17.24
N ALA A 288 -19.30 4.09 -17.87
CA ALA A 288 -20.59 4.18 -17.19
C ALA A 288 -20.70 3.19 -16.01
N GLN A 289 -20.18 1.97 -16.18
CA GLN A 289 -20.13 0.98 -15.10
C GLN A 289 -19.27 1.45 -13.92
N VAL A 290 -18.11 2.07 -14.19
CA VAL A 290 -17.24 2.56 -13.11
C VAL A 290 -17.85 3.78 -12.41
N ASP A 291 -18.56 4.64 -13.13
CA ASP A 291 -19.33 5.74 -12.54
C ASP A 291 -20.45 5.23 -11.61
N GLU A 292 -21.19 4.20 -12.04
CA GLU A 292 -22.18 3.52 -11.21
C GLU A 292 -21.53 2.92 -9.95
N LEU A 293 -20.42 2.19 -10.09
CA LEU A 293 -19.68 1.63 -8.95
C LEU A 293 -19.20 2.74 -8.01
N LEU A 294 -18.60 3.81 -8.54
CA LEU A 294 -18.11 4.90 -7.72
C LEU A 294 -19.26 5.50 -6.90
N ALA A 295 -20.42 5.74 -7.51
CA ALA A 295 -21.58 6.28 -6.82
C ALA A 295 -22.22 5.30 -5.81
N GLU A 296 -22.14 3.99 -6.03
CA GLU A 296 -22.63 2.98 -5.09
C GLU A 296 -21.73 2.82 -3.87
N TYR A 297 -20.41 2.86 -4.06
CA TYR A 297 -19.41 2.63 -3.03
C TYR A 297 -18.89 3.93 -2.39
N SER A 298 -19.29 5.11 -2.87
CA SER A 298 -19.04 6.42 -2.23
C SER A 298 -20.04 6.79 -1.13
N GLN A 299 -20.86 5.85 -0.68
CA GLN A 299 -21.83 6.03 0.41
C GLN A 299 -21.71 4.92 1.46
N TRP A 300 -22.11 5.20 2.70
CA TRP A 300 -22.03 4.25 3.81
C TRP A 300 -23.36 4.15 4.58
N PRO A 301 -23.91 2.94 4.79
CA PRO A 301 -23.47 1.65 4.25
C PRO A 301 -23.44 1.63 2.71
N PHE A 302 -22.63 0.76 2.10
CA PHE A 302 -22.54 0.70 0.64
C PHE A 302 -23.93 0.48 0.03
N GLY A 303 -24.24 1.28 -0.98
CA GLY A 303 -25.55 1.27 -1.60
C GLY A 303 -25.76 0.01 -2.44
N ARG A 304 -27.01 -0.46 -2.45
CA ARG A 304 -27.49 -1.43 -3.44
C ARG A 304 -28.48 -0.72 -4.33
N ARG A 305 -28.08 -0.25 -5.52
CA ARG A 305 -29.10 0.08 -6.52
C ARG A 305 -29.57 -1.23 -7.12
N SER A 306 -30.79 -1.61 -6.79
CA SER A 306 -31.46 -2.71 -7.48
C SER A 306 -31.72 -2.27 -8.91
N GLY A 307 -30.91 -2.72 -9.86
CA GLY A 307 -31.10 -2.48 -11.29
C GLY A 307 -30.11 -1.50 -11.92
N GLY A 308 -28.79 -1.67 -11.68
CA GLY A 308 -27.78 -1.10 -12.58
C GLY A 308 -28.16 -1.42 -14.03
N SER A 309 -28.32 -0.36 -14.84
CA SER A 309 -29.03 -0.39 -16.13
C SER A 309 -28.42 -1.41 -17.11
N GLN A 310 -27.15 -1.75 -16.91
CA GLN A 310 -26.35 -2.54 -17.85
C GLN A 310 -26.19 -4.02 -17.46
N GLY A 311 -26.57 -4.44 -16.25
CA GLY A 311 -26.41 -5.82 -15.79
C GLY A 311 -24.95 -6.33 -15.70
N ILE A 312 -23.96 -5.44 -15.78
CA ILE A 312 -22.54 -5.73 -15.56
C ILE A 312 -22.29 -5.83 -14.05
N GLY A 313 -21.44 -6.76 -13.62
CA GLY A 313 -21.09 -6.90 -12.20
C GLY A 313 -22.25 -7.26 -11.27
N ALA A 314 -23.27 -7.99 -11.77
CA ALA A 314 -24.52 -8.25 -11.04
C ALA A 314 -24.32 -8.97 -9.68
N ASN A 315 -23.21 -9.68 -9.50
CA ASN A 315 -22.86 -10.37 -8.25
C ASN A 315 -21.95 -9.55 -7.32
N LEU A 316 -21.42 -8.40 -7.73
CA LEU A 316 -20.45 -7.63 -6.95
C LEU A 316 -21.02 -7.18 -5.61
N ALA A 317 -22.23 -6.63 -5.61
CA ALA A 317 -22.89 -6.20 -4.38
C ALA A 317 -23.07 -7.36 -3.39
N GLN A 318 -23.40 -8.56 -3.86
CA GLN A 318 -23.50 -9.73 -2.99
C GLN A 318 -22.12 -10.15 -2.47
N ALA A 319 -21.12 -10.26 -3.35
CA ALA A 319 -19.77 -10.67 -2.99
C ALA A 319 -19.14 -9.72 -1.95
N VAL A 320 -19.29 -8.41 -2.13
CA VAL A 320 -18.80 -7.42 -1.16
C VAL A 320 -19.55 -7.53 0.17
N ASN A 321 -20.88 -7.70 0.15
CA ASN A 321 -21.63 -7.91 1.39
C ASN A 321 -21.19 -9.18 2.14
N GLU A 322 -20.83 -10.25 1.44
CA GLU A 322 -20.25 -11.45 2.04
C GLU A 322 -18.88 -11.16 2.68
N GLU A 323 -18.03 -10.34 2.06
CA GLU A 323 -16.76 -9.88 2.65
C GLU A 323 -17.00 -9.04 3.92
N ILE A 324 -17.95 -8.12 3.90
CA ILE A 324 -18.29 -7.26 5.06
C ILE A 324 -18.86 -8.09 6.21
N ASN A 325 -19.74 -9.04 5.90
CA ASN A 325 -20.34 -9.92 6.91
C ASN A 325 -19.31 -10.81 7.61
N LYS A 326 -18.19 -11.13 6.95
CA LYS A 326 -17.06 -11.85 7.56
C LYS A 326 -16.22 -10.97 8.48
N ALA A 327 -16.24 -9.65 8.30
CA ALA A 327 -15.40 -8.68 9.02
C ALA A 327 -16.23 -7.56 9.69
N LYS A 328 -17.24 -7.95 10.49
CA LYS A 328 -18.18 -7.02 11.15
C LYS A 328 -17.52 -6.06 12.13
N ASP A 329 -16.37 -6.44 12.68
CA ASP A 329 -15.54 -5.62 13.55
C ASP A 329 -14.82 -4.49 12.80
N ARG A 330 -14.80 -4.54 11.45
CA ARG A 330 -14.09 -3.59 10.59
C ARG A 330 -14.99 -2.52 9.95
N GLU A 331 -16.25 -2.39 10.38
CA GLU A 331 -17.21 -1.42 9.81
C GLU A 331 -16.70 0.02 9.78
N LEU A 332 -15.99 0.47 10.82
CA LEU A 332 -15.49 1.85 10.90
C LEU A 332 -14.32 2.10 9.94
N GLN A 333 -13.55 1.07 9.61
CA GLN A 333 -12.48 1.11 8.61
C GLN A 333 -13.08 1.12 7.21
N LEU A 334 -14.12 0.31 6.96
CA LEU A 334 -14.84 0.29 5.70
C LEU A 334 -15.57 1.62 5.41
N GLU A 335 -16.07 2.29 6.45
CA GLU A 335 -16.64 3.64 6.33
C GLU A 335 -15.59 4.67 5.84
N VAL A 336 -14.30 4.52 6.21
CA VAL A 336 -13.19 5.35 5.69
C VAL A 336 -13.03 5.15 4.18
N ILE A 337 -13.14 3.91 3.71
CA ILE A 337 -13.02 3.60 2.28
C ILE A 337 -14.12 4.31 1.48
N ALA A 338 -15.38 4.22 1.96
CA ALA A 338 -16.50 4.93 1.34
C ALA A 338 -16.28 6.46 1.30
N ALA A 339 -15.73 7.03 2.38
CA ALA A 339 -15.40 8.44 2.46
C ALA A 339 -14.30 8.86 1.45
N CYS A 340 -13.26 8.04 1.26
CA CYS A 340 -12.25 8.29 0.23
C CYS A 340 -12.83 8.21 -1.19
N LEU A 341 -13.71 7.23 -1.46
CA LEU A 341 -14.40 7.13 -2.74
C LEU A 341 -15.34 8.34 -2.99
N SER A 342 -15.96 8.88 -1.94
CA SER A 342 -16.72 10.14 -2.01
C SER A 342 -15.84 11.39 -2.26
N VAL A 343 -14.55 11.33 -1.98
CA VAL A 343 -13.63 12.39 -2.40
C VAL A 343 -13.37 12.27 -3.91
N PHE A 344 -13.24 11.05 -4.42
CA PHE A 344 -13.01 10.81 -5.85
C PHE A 344 -14.16 11.29 -6.74
N THR A 345 -15.42 11.27 -6.27
CA THR A 345 -16.55 11.83 -7.03
C THR A 345 -16.47 13.35 -7.23
N ARG A 346 -15.60 14.04 -6.49
CA ARG A 346 -15.44 15.50 -6.55
C ARG A 346 -14.16 15.93 -7.26
N LEU A 347 -13.33 15.00 -7.72
CA LEU A 347 -12.05 15.33 -8.36
C LEU A 347 -12.22 16.13 -9.66
N ASP A 348 -13.30 15.89 -10.42
CA ASP A 348 -13.60 16.68 -11.62
C ASP A 348 -13.94 18.15 -11.32
N SER A 349 -14.27 18.49 -10.07
CA SER A 349 -14.57 19.86 -9.64
C SER A 349 -13.36 20.63 -9.10
N LEU A 350 -12.19 19.99 -9.04
CA LEU A 350 -10.92 20.62 -8.64
C LEU A 350 -10.15 21.24 -9.83
N LEU A 351 -10.67 21.07 -11.05
CA LEU A 351 -10.23 21.72 -12.29
C LEU A 351 -11.16 22.89 -12.63
#